data_AF-A0A672RGG8-F1
#
_entry.id   AF-A0A672RGG8-F1
#
_cell.length_a   1.000
_cell.length_b   1.000
_cell.length_c   1.000
_cell.angle_alpha   90.00
_cell.angle_beta   90.00
_cell.angle_gamma   90.00
#
_symmetry.space_group_name_H-M   'P 1'
#
loop_
_entity.id
_entity.type
_entity.pdbx_description
1 polymer ?
#
loop_
_entity_poly.entity_id
_entity_poly.type
_entity_poly.pdbx_seq_one_letter_code
_entity_poly.pdbx_strand_id
1 'polypeptide(L)'
;MLQKIFDLLHSHSRFNRQSFPEIEQHIEAVWSDRVAKEPWLFNGAKFRLHSAVLSVMEKGPVAEQAAQNLTQPQRGEGDQLESADKSSDRLAKDEQSCVLTLQLGLTCYKDYLGTNWSREAGRLQSHGQNECADPQAFLAQPLGVGAVMSTADGDVVLLRRSQKVAEAAGLLDIPGGHPEPKMLCPGVSEEAICADLLQGKERAVVSEIFSSVCAEISDEVNVPVSSLSKPVFMGIALNHTSAGRPSAEFYVRCTLTTEEVRDFYRHGGPEAHESTEILFLSRAKMFQLNERSPLWSEMCPSAKGAVLLYQRVMPDC
;
A
#
# COMPACT_ATOMS: atom_id res chain seq x y z
N MET A 1 -12.52 -1.79 -13.09
CA MET A 1 -11.37 -2.27 -12.26
C MET A 1 -10.39 -1.11 -12.22
N LEU A 2 -10.02 -0.61 -11.03
CA LEU A 2 -9.40 0.71 -10.78
C LEU A 2 -8.06 0.93 -11.51
N GLN A 3 -8.10 1.21 -12.81
CA GLN A 3 -7.02 1.87 -13.54
C GLN A 3 -7.32 3.37 -13.52
N LYS A 4 -7.37 3.96 -12.33
CA LYS A 4 -7.69 5.38 -12.17
C LYS A 4 -6.50 6.10 -11.57
N ILE A 5 -6.15 7.17 -12.25
CA ILE A 5 -4.88 7.89 -12.19
C ILE A 5 -4.60 8.32 -10.75
N PHE A 6 -3.43 7.94 -10.23
CA PHE A 6 -2.83 8.49 -9.03
C PHE A 6 -2.34 9.91 -9.35
N ASP A 7 -3.23 10.90 -9.24
CA ASP A 7 -2.83 12.29 -9.38
C ASP A 7 -2.48 12.90 -8.02
N LEU A 8 -1.26 13.44 -8.00
CA LEU A 8 -0.68 14.38 -7.06
C LEU A 8 -0.49 13.90 -5.60
N LEU A 9 0.57 13.12 -5.44
CA LEU A 9 1.36 13.16 -4.20
C LEU A 9 1.87 14.59 -3.98
N HIS A 10 1.76 15.12 -2.77
CA HIS A 10 2.57 16.28 -2.37
C HIS A 10 3.56 15.77 -1.33
N SER A 11 4.76 15.37 -1.76
CA SER A 11 5.85 15.22 -0.79
C SER A 11 6.22 16.62 -0.32
N HIS A 12 5.87 16.96 0.91
CA HIS A 12 6.17 18.26 1.49
C HIS A 12 6.60 18.08 2.93
N SER A 13 7.56 18.89 3.38
CA SER A 13 8.00 18.93 4.78
C SER A 13 6.86 19.17 5.77
N ARG A 14 5.76 19.83 5.34
CA ARG A 14 4.55 20.00 6.16
C ARG A 14 3.86 18.70 6.58
N PHE A 15 4.14 17.60 5.88
CA PHE A 15 3.61 16.26 6.17
C PHE A 15 4.61 15.37 6.90
N ASN A 16 5.78 15.91 7.26
CA ASN A 16 6.71 15.23 8.15
C ASN A 16 6.14 15.20 9.57
N ARG A 17 6.76 14.38 10.42
CA ARG A 17 6.49 14.36 11.86
C ARG A 17 6.78 15.75 12.45
N GLN A 18 5.92 16.22 13.34
CA GLN A 18 6.19 17.41 14.13
C GLN A 18 7.18 17.09 15.26
N SER A 19 8.10 18.01 15.53
CA SER A 19 9.18 17.85 16.50
C SER A 19 9.10 18.86 17.63
N PHE A 20 9.49 18.46 18.82
CA PHE A 20 9.77 19.35 19.95
C PHE A 20 11.04 18.86 20.69
N PRO A 21 11.78 19.73 21.38
CA PRO A 21 13.13 19.42 21.87
C PRO A 21 13.22 18.11 22.68
N GLU A 22 12.24 17.86 23.54
CA GLU A 22 12.21 16.70 24.43
C GLU A 22 12.06 15.38 23.67
N ILE A 23 11.25 15.34 22.60
CA ILE A 23 11.12 14.12 21.79
C ILE A 23 12.37 13.87 20.93
N GLU A 24 13.02 14.91 20.41
CA GLU A 24 14.26 14.72 19.65
C GLU A 24 15.39 14.18 20.53
N GLN A 25 15.52 14.68 21.76
CA GLN A 25 16.47 14.15 22.74
C GLN A 25 16.19 12.68 23.07
N HIS A 26 14.92 12.32 23.22
CA HIS A 26 14.51 10.94 23.47
C HIS A 26 14.80 10.02 22.28
N ILE A 27 14.50 10.44 21.04
CA ILE A 27 14.81 9.69 19.83
C ILE A 27 16.32 9.44 19.72
N GLU A 28 17.14 10.46 19.98
CA GLU A 28 18.61 10.32 19.97
C GLU A 28 19.10 9.34 21.03
N ALA A 29 18.56 9.41 22.25
CA ALA A 29 18.92 8.50 23.33
C ALA A 29 18.57 7.04 22.97
N VAL A 30 17.34 6.80 22.49
CA VAL A 30 16.90 5.47 22.05
C VAL A 30 17.78 4.92 20.92
N TRP A 31 18.14 5.77 19.96
CA TRP A 31 18.99 5.38 18.84
C TRP A 31 20.42 5.07 19.28
N SER A 32 21.02 5.92 20.11
CA SER A 32 22.38 5.74 20.64
C SER A 32 22.50 4.45 21.42
N ASP A 33 21.52 4.16 22.30
CA ASP A 33 21.46 2.92 23.08
C ASP A 33 21.32 1.68 22.19
N ARG A 34 20.57 1.81 21.09
CA ARG A 34 20.33 0.74 20.13
C ARG A 34 21.59 0.43 19.32
N VAL A 35 22.22 1.44 18.71
CA VAL A 35 23.46 1.29 17.93
C VAL A 35 24.62 0.80 18.81
N ALA A 36 24.68 1.19 20.08
CA ALA A 36 25.69 0.68 21.01
C ALA A 36 25.58 -0.85 21.22
N LYS A 37 24.38 -1.41 21.14
CA LYS A 37 24.13 -2.87 21.26
C LYS A 37 24.25 -3.59 19.92
N GLU A 38 23.83 -2.94 18.85
CA GLU A 38 23.71 -3.50 17.51
C GLU A 38 24.42 -2.55 16.51
N PRO A 39 25.76 -2.52 16.50
CA PRO A 39 26.55 -1.52 15.74
C PRO A 39 26.46 -1.68 14.21
N TRP A 40 25.86 -2.77 13.73
CA TRP A 40 25.56 -2.98 12.31
C TRP A 40 24.27 -2.29 11.85
N LEU A 41 23.46 -1.75 12.76
CA LEU A 41 22.26 -1.01 12.38
C LEU A 41 22.62 0.31 11.70
N PHE A 42 21.89 0.62 10.64
CA PHE A 42 21.96 1.89 9.94
C PHE A 42 20.59 2.56 9.93
N ASN A 43 20.57 3.89 9.80
CA ASN A 43 19.33 4.64 9.66
C ASN A 43 18.95 4.74 8.18
N GLY A 44 17.73 4.37 7.83
CA GLY A 44 17.20 4.47 6.46
C GLY A 44 16.02 5.45 6.38
N ALA A 45 15.98 6.27 5.34
CA ALA A 45 14.84 7.13 5.04
C ALA A 45 13.62 6.29 4.66
N LYS A 46 12.43 6.77 5.02
CA LYS A 46 11.15 6.10 4.75
C LYS A 46 10.10 7.15 4.38
N PHE A 47 9.12 6.77 3.56
CA PHE A 47 7.94 7.60 3.36
C PHE A 47 7.11 7.63 4.64
N ARG A 48 6.65 8.81 5.05
CA ARG A 48 5.66 8.97 6.13
C ARG A 48 4.29 9.16 5.51
N LEU A 49 3.31 8.34 5.86
CA LEU A 49 1.93 8.63 5.45
C LEU A 49 1.31 9.62 6.44
N HIS A 50 0.89 10.77 5.93
CA HIS A 50 0.11 11.74 6.71
C HIS A 50 -1.39 11.49 6.57
N SER A 51 -1.90 11.38 5.33
CA SER A 51 -3.32 11.10 5.09
C SER A 51 -3.55 10.51 3.70
N ALA A 52 -4.72 9.90 3.52
CA ALA A 52 -5.18 9.38 2.23
C ALA A 52 -6.62 9.87 1.99
N VAL A 53 -6.87 10.48 0.84
CA VAL A 53 -8.16 11.08 0.48
C VAL A 53 -8.66 10.49 -0.82
N LEU A 54 -9.86 9.91 -0.77
CA LEU A 54 -10.54 9.38 -1.95
C LEU A 54 -11.52 10.43 -2.49
N SER A 55 -11.31 10.89 -3.72
CA SER A 55 -12.18 11.85 -4.40
C SER A 55 -12.91 11.17 -5.54
N VAL A 56 -14.23 11.39 -5.66
CA VAL A 56 -15.04 10.94 -6.80
C VAL A 56 -15.28 12.14 -7.71
N MET A 57 -14.84 12.04 -8.95
CA MET A 57 -15.15 13.01 -10.01
C MET A 57 -16.49 12.63 -10.62
N GLU A 58 -17.48 13.50 -10.43
CA GLU A 58 -18.71 13.47 -11.21
C GLU A 58 -18.44 14.11 -12.58
N LYS A 59 -18.82 13.43 -13.67
CA LYS A 59 -18.83 14.08 -14.98
C LYS A 59 -19.95 15.13 -14.96
N GLY A 60 -19.57 16.41 -15.03
CA GLY A 60 -20.54 17.50 -15.20
C GLY A 60 -21.36 17.32 -16.50
N PRO A 61 -22.58 17.89 -16.56
CA PRO A 61 -23.45 17.73 -17.72
C PRO A 61 -22.77 18.27 -18.98
N VAL A 62 -22.72 17.44 -20.02
CA VAL A 62 -22.32 17.85 -21.36
C VAL A 62 -23.29 18.95 -21.78
N ALA A 63 -22.79 20.20 -21.88
CA ALA A 63 -23.58 21.30 -22.41
C ALA A 63 -23.95 20.97 -23.86
N GLU A 64 -25.23 20.63 -24.10
CA GLU A 64 -25.83 20.65 -25.43
C GLU A 64 -25.71 22.07 -25.97
N GLN A 65 -24.71 22.30 -26.82
CA GLN A 65 -24.76 23.41 -27.75
C GLN A 65 -25.87 23.10 -28.74
N ALA A 66 -27.05 23.66 -28.47
CA ALA A 66 -28.17 23.69 -29.38
C ALA A 66 -27.74 24.34 -30.70
N ALA A 67 -27.49 23.51 -31.71
CA ALA A 67 -27.44 23.95 -33.09
C ALA A 67 -28.85 24.39 -33.47
N GLN A 68 -29.06 25.71 -33.49
CA GLN A 68 -30.19 26.33 -34.17
C GLN A 68 -30.07 25.96 -35.65
N ASN A 69 -30.97 25.10 -36.14
CA ASN A 69 -31.22 25.01 -37.57
C ASN A 69 -32.72 25.15 -37.84
N LEU A 70 -32.98 26.05 -38.78
CA LEU A 70 -34.26 26.60 -39.15
C LEU A 70 -35.20 25.56 -39.77
N THR A 71 -36.47 25.80 -39.50
CA THR A 71 -37.69 25.32 -40.13
C THR A 71 -37.63 25.25 -41.66
N GLN A 72 -38.07 24.12 -42.23
CA GLN A 72 -39.08 24.09 -43.30
C GLN A 72 -39.63 22.65 -43.52
N PRO A 73 -40.95 22.48 -43.73
CA PRO A 73 -41.55 21.17 -44.03
C PRO A 73 -41.89 21.04 -45.53
N GLN A 74 -41.58 19.90 -46.15
CA GLN A 74 -42.30 19.46 -47.35
C GLN A 74 -42.58 17.96 -47.33
N ARG A 75 -43.82 17.65 -47.75
CA ARG A 75 -44.51 16.35 -47.80
C ARG A 75 -43.95 15.41 -48.87
N GLY A 76 -44.09 14.11 -48.63
CA GLY A 76 -44.09 13.06 -49.66
C GLY A 76 -44.42 11.70 -49.05
N GLU A 77 -45.54 11.11 -49.45
CA GLU A 77 -46.01 9.77 -49.10
C GLU A 77 -45.16 8.66 -49.75
N GLY A 78 -45.13 7.45 -49.15
CA GLY A 78 -44.61 6.25 -49.79
C GLY A 78 -44.42 5.05 -48.85
N ASP A 79 -45.21 4.00 -49.08
CA ASP A 79 -45.20 2.67 -48.44
C ASP A 79 -43.85 1.93 -48.47
N GLN A 80 -43.73 0.96 -47.55
CA GLN A 80 -43.12 -0.40 -47.67
C GLN A 80 -42.06 -0.78 -46.61
N LEU A 81 -42.48 -1.72 -45.76
CA LEU A 81 -41.89 -3.04 -45.44
C LEU A 81 -40.38 -3.21 -45.13
N GLU A 82 -40.15 -3.85 -43.97
CA GLU A 82 -39.02 -4.72 -43.58
C GLU A 82 -37.60 -4.14 -43.51
N SER A 83 -37.05 -4.09 -42.29
CA SER A 83 -35.96 -5.01 -41.91
C SER A 83 -35.63 -4.88 -40.43
N ALA A 84 -35.36 -6.02 -39.80
CA ALA A 84 -34.85 -6.12 -38.45
C ALA A 84 -33.44 -5.53 -38.38
N ASP A 85 -33.18 -4.66 -37.40
CA ASP A 85 -31.81 -4.48 -36.93
C ASP A 85 -31.76 -4.36 -35.41
N LYS A 86 -30.74 -5.02 -34.88
CA LYS A 86 -30.57 -5.39 -33.48
C LYS A 86 -30.29 -4.14 -32.65
N SER A 87 -31.18 -3.85 -31.71
CA SER A 87 -30.86 -3.01 -30.56
C SER A 87 -29.81 -3.72 -29.70
N SER A 88 -28.53 -3.52 -30.03
CA SER A 88 -27.46 -3.77 -29.06
C SER A 88 -27.51 -2.64 -28.05
N ASP A 89 -28.28 -2.82 -26.98
CA ASP A 89 -28.15 -2.06 -25.75
C ASP A 89 -26.76 -2.34 -25.16
N ARG A 90 -25.75 -1.63 -25.69
CA ARG A 90 -24.51 -1.42 -24.96
C ARG A 90 -24.84 -0.37 -23.91
N LEU A 91 -25.33 -0.84 -22.75
CA LEU A 91 -25.30 -0.09 -21.51
C LEU A 91 -23.86 0.39 -21.32
N ALA A 92 -23.61 1.64 -21.67
CA ALA A 92 -22.39 2.35 -21.33
C ALA A 92 -22.34 2.34 -19.80
N LYS A 93 -21.51 1.47 -19.22
CA LYS A 93 -21.19 1.51 -17.80
C LYS A 93 -20.59 2.89 -17.56
N ASP A 94 -21.38 3.74 -16.92
CA ASP A 94 -20.99 5.07 -16.49
C ASP A 94 -19.86 4.89 -15.46
N GLU A 95 -18.61 4.98 -15.92
CA GLU A 95 -17.52 4.39 -15.13
C GLU A 95 -17.17 5.19 -13.87
N GLN A 96 -17.69 6.41 -13.63
CA GLN A 96 -17.19 7.35 -12.59
C GLN A 96 -15.64 7.49 -12.62
N SER A 97 -15.02 8.52 -12.07
CA SER A 97 -13.56 8.47 -11.86
C SER A 97 -13.24 8.77 -10.43
N CYS A 98 -12.60 7.81 -9.75
CA CYS A 98 -12.13 7.97 -8.39
C CYS A 98 -10.62 8.23 -8.45
N VAL A 99 -10.15 9.20 -7.69
CA VAL A 99 -8.74 9.53 -7.52
C VAL A 99 -8.40 9.35 -6.04
N LEU A 100 -7.34 8.61 -5.76
CA LEU A 100 -6.75 8.50 -4.44
C LEU A 100 -5.55 9.43 -4.34
N THR A 101 -5.63 10.39 -3.42
CA THR A 101 -4.54 11.30 -3.09
C THR A 101 -3.89 10.87 -1.79
N LEU A 102 -2.61 10.51 -1.83
CA LEU A 102 -1.81 10.26 -0.64
C LEU A 102 -1.03 11.54 -0.30
N GLN A 103 -1.10 11.97 0.96
CA GLN A 103 -0.26 13.04 1.49
C GLN A 103 0.92 12.38 2.20
N LEU A 104 2.12 12.56 1.64
CA LEU A 104 3.32 11.90 2.14
C LEU A 104 4.32 12.94 2.67
N GLY A 105 4.90 12.64 3.82
CA GLY A 105 6.14 13.24 4.28
C GLY A 105 7.30 12.26 4.14
N LEU A 106 8.41 12.60 4.79
CA LEU A 106 9.52 11.71 5.03
C LEU A 106 9.72 11.49 6.53
N THR A 107 10.25 10.34 6.85
CA THR A 107 10.71 9.95 8.18
C THR A 107 11.90 9.01 8.02
N CYS A 108 12.34 8.37 9.10
CA CYS A 108 13.41 7.39 9.06
C CYS A 108 13.22 6.29 10.10
N TYR A 109 14.02 5.24 9.99
CA TYR A 109 14.01 4.10 10.92
C TYR A 109 14.30 4.53 12.37
N LYS A 110 15.23 5.45 12.56
CA LYS A 110 15.56 6.04 13.87
C LYS A 110 14.33 6.69 14.52
N ASP A 111 13.62 7.53 13.78
CA ASP A 111 12.40 8.20 14.27
C ASP A 111 11.31 7.18 14.62
N TYR A 112 11.16 6.13 13.82
CA TYR A 112 10.23 5.04 14.11
C TYR A 112 10.53 4.36 15.45
N LEU A 113 11.79 4.03 15.71
CA LEU A 113 12.20 3.42 16.98
C LEU A 113 11.95 4.34 18.18
N GLY A 114 12.24 5.63 18.03
CA GLY A 114 12.07 6.62 19.09
C GLY A 114 10.63 7.10 19.31
N THR A 115 9.70 6.81 18.39
CA THR A 115 8.29 7.24 18.47
C THR A 115 7.32 6.07 18.48
N ASN A 116 6.97 5.50 17.32
CA ASN A 116 6.02 4.41 17.16
C ASN A 116 6.36 3.17 18.00
N TRP A 117 7.65 2.78 18.02
CA TRP A 117 8.13 1.61 18.78
C TRP A 117 8.54 1.95 20.21
N SER A 118 8.40 3.21 20.62
CA SER A 118 8.76 3.65 21.94
C SER A 118 7.69 3.32 22.98
N ARG A 119 8.10 3.14 24.22
CA ARG A 119 7.17 3.07 25.37
C ARG A 119 6.37 4.37 25.54
N GLU A 120 6.87 5.47 25.01
CA GLU A 120 6.21 6.79 25.04
C GLU A 120 5.13 6.95 23.96
N ALA A 121 4.92 5.98 23.06
CA ALA A 121 4.02 6.13 21.92
C ALA A 121 2.60 6.58 22.31
N GLY A 122 2.00 5.98 23.35
CA GLY A 122 0.67 6.38 23.82
C GLY A 122 0.62 7.81 24.39
N ARG A 123 1.71 8.27 25.02
CA ARG A 123 1.83 9.64 25.51
C ARG A 123 1.99 10.62 24.36
N LEU A 124 2.77 10.26 23.34
CA LEU A 124 2.89 11.05 22.11
C LEU A 124 1.55 11.17 21.38
N GLN A 125 0.76 10.10 21.32
CA GLN A 125 -0.58 10.16 20.71
C GLN A 125 -1.52 11.08 21.48
N SER A 126 -1.53 10.98 22.81
CA SER A 126 -2.33 11.87 23.65
C SER A 126 -1.90 13.33 23.50
N HIS A 127 -0.59 13.57 23.43
CA HIS A 127 -0.03 14.92 23.24
C HIS A 127 -0.39 15.49 21.86
N GLY A 128 -0.20 14.73 20.78
CA GLY A 128 -0.56 15.17 19.43
C GLY A 128 -2.06 15.44 19.29
N GLN A 129 -2.90 14.64 19.94
CA GLN A 129 -4.34 14.88 19.98
C GLN A 129 -4.70 16.22 20.65
N ASN A 130 -4.01 16.59 21.73
CA ASN A 130 -4.30 17.80 22.49
C ASN A 130 -3.76 19.07 21.82
N GLU A 131 -2.53 19.04 21.29
CA GLU A 131 -1.87 20.23 20.74
C GLU A 131 -2.10 20.42 19.24
N CYS A 132 -2.25 19.32 18.49
CA CYS A 132 -2.33 19.35 17.03
C CYS A 132 -3.67 18.87 16.48
N ALA A 133 -4.58 18.40 17.34
CA ALA A 133 -5.80 17.68 16.95
C ALA A 133 -5.52 16.46 16.03
N ASP A 134 -4.32 15.88 16.15
CA ASP A 134 -3.88 14.72 15.38
C ASP A 134 -3.03 13.80 16.29
N PRO A 135 -3.52 12.60 16.66
CA PRO A 135 -2.76 11.68 17.51
C PRO A 135 -1.48 11.16 16.83
N GLN A 136 -1.34 11.31 15.52
CA GLN A 136 -0.19 10.83 14.78
C GLN A 136 0.86 11.93 14.51
N ALA A 137 0.58 13.18 14.93
CA ALA A 137 1.42 14.35 14.64
C ALA A 137 2.89 14.19 15.06
N PHE A 138 3.11 13.59 16.24
CA PHE A 138 4.44 13.37 16.82
C PHE A 138 5.00 11.97 16.56
N LEU A 139 4.36 11.18 15.71
CA LEU A 139 4.81 9.83 15.35
C LEU A 139 5.44 9.80 13.95
N ALA A 140 6.44 8.93 13.79
CA ALA A 140 7.14 8.73 12.52
C ALA A 140 6.21 8.22 11.40
N GLN A 141 5.32 7.28 11.73
CA GLN A 141 4.34 6.69 10.79
C GLN A 141 4.94 6.26 9.44
N PRO A 142 6.04 5.46 9.42
CA PRO A 142 6.59 4.98 8.15
C PRO A 142 5.56 4.10 7.44
N LEU A 143 5.34 4.39 6.15
CA LEU A 143 4.44 3.65 5.28
C LEU A 143 5.05 2.29 4.93
N GLY A 144 4.39 1.21 5.33
CA GLY A 144 4.67 -0.13 4.82
C GLY A 144 3.93 -0.43 3.52
N VAL A 145 4.32 -1.51 2.87
CA VAL A 145 3.56 -2.15 1.79
C VAL A 145 3.43 -3.63 2.05
N GLY A 146 2.30 -4.22 1.65
CA GLY A 146 2.08 -5.66 1.72
C GLY A 146 1.24 -6.15 0.54
N ALA A 147 1.38 -7.42 0.18
CA ALA A 147 0.57 -8.03 -0.87
C ALA A 147 -0.12 -9.34 -0.46
N VAL A 148 -1.41 -9.40 -0.72
CA VAL A 148 -2.11 -10.67 -0.93
C VAL A 148 -1.71 -11.20 -2.30
N MET A 149 -0.68 -12.05 -2.32
CA MET A 149 -0.18 -12.71 -3.52
C MET A 149 -0.97 -14.00 -3.78
N SER A 150 -1.64 -14.10 -4.93
CA SER A 150 -2.32 -15.34 -5.35
C SER A 150 -1.53 -16.08 -6.43
N THR A 151 -1.39 -17.39 -6.29
CA THR A 151 -0.80 -18.29 -7.29
C THR A 151 -1.74 -18.54 -8.47
N ALA A 152 -1.23 -19.16 -9.54
CA ALA A 152 -2.00 -19.48 -10.75
C ALA A 152 -3.15 -20.47 -10.49
N ASP A 153 -3.01 -21.32 -9.47
CA ASP A 153 -4.00 -22.28 -9.00
C ASP A 153 -4.92 -21.72 -7.88
N GLY A 154 -4.77 -20.43 -7.53
CA GLY A 154 -5.73 -19.70 -6.70
C GLY A 154 -5.50 -19.79 -5.18
N ASP A 155 -4.35 -20.27 -4.74
CA ASP A 155 -3.93 -20.20 -3.34
C ASP A 155 -3.25 -18.87 -3.05
N VAL A 156 -3.34 -18.43 -1.79
CA VAL A 156 -2.70 -17.20 -1.29
C VAL A 156 -1.48 -17.56 -0.46
N VAL A 157 -0.38 -16.87 -0.71
CA VAL A 157 0.89 -17.02 0.00
C VAL A 157 0.84 -16.33 1.37
N LEU A 158 1.26 -17.04 2.41
CA LEU A 158 1.58 -16.49 3.73
C LEU A 158 3.00 -16.92 4.12
N LEU A 159 3.66 -16.11 4.94
CA LEU A 159 5.03 -16.35 5.39
C LEU A 159 5.09 -16.37 6.92
N ARG A 160 5.77 -17.36 7.50
CA ARG A 160 6.06 -17.34 8.94
C ARG A 160 7.32 -16.53 9.17
N ARG A 161 7.18 -15.40 9.85
CA ARG A 161 8.29 -14.51 10.19
C ARG A 161 9.31 -15.22 11.07
N SER A 162 10.58 -14.99 10.79
CA SER A 162 11.70 -15.50 11.59
C SER A 162 11.63 -15.02 13.04
N GLN A 163 12.23 -15.76 13.96
CA GLN A 163 12.34 -15.32 15.36
C GLN A 163 13.37 -14.19 15.55
N LYS A 164 14.15 -13.88 14.51
CA LYS A 164 15.23 -12.89 14.54
C LYS A 164 14.80 -11.49 14.13
N VAL A 165 13.60 -11.32 13.59
CA VAL A 165 13.07 -10.01 13.18
C VAL A 165 12.61 -9.20 14.40
N ALA A 166 12.67 -7.87 14.29
CA ALA A 166 12.33 -6.98 15.40
C ALA A 166 10.83 -6.90 15.69
N GLU A 167 9.98 -6.92 14.66
CA GLU A 167 8.51 -6.81 14.76
C GLU A 167 7.84 -8.16 14.45
N ALA A 168 6.86 -8.55 15.26
CA ALA A 168 5.98 -9.70 15.02
C ALA A 168 6.72 -11.05 14.79
N ALA A 169 7.82 -11.27 15.51
CA ALA A 169 8.61 -12.51 15.42
C ALA A 169 7.76 -13.78 15.57
N GLY A 170 7.91 -14.74 14.65
CA GLY A 170 7.19 -16.02 14.65
C GLY A 170 5.74 -15.97 14.16
N LEU A 171 5.16 -14.79 13.96
CA LEU A 171 3.81 -14.63 13.45
C LEU A 171 3.75 -14.86 11.94
N LEU A 172 2.55 -15.16 11.44
CA LEU A 172 2.24 -15.24 10.03
C LEU A 172 2.03 -13.84 9.46
N ASP A 173 2.63 -13.60 8.31
CA ASP A 173 2.52 -12.38 7.54
C ASP A 173 2.16 -12.67 6.08
N ILE A 174 1.90 -11.60 5.35
CA ILE A 174 1.94 -11.58 3.88
C ILE A 174 3.30 -11.05 3.41
N PRO A 175 3.74 -11.37 2.17
CA PRO A 175 4.93 -10.74 1.61
C PRO A 175 4.80 -9.21 1.59
N GLY A 176 5.85 -8.50 1.97
CA GLY A 176 5.83 -7.05 2.06
C GLY A 176 7.06 -6.47 2.75
N GLY A 177 7.08 -5.14 2.87
CA GLY A 177 8.22 -4.41 3.44
C GLY A 177 7.98 -2.91 3.41
N HIS A 178 8.97 -2.12 3.00
CA HIS A 178 8.89 -0.66 3.05
C HIS A 178 9.45 0.01 1.80
N PRO A 179 8.65 0.78 1.04
CA PRO A 179 9.16 1.58 -0.06
C PRO A 179 10.21 2.58 0.42
N GLU A 180 11.29 2.73 -0.34
CA GLU A 180 12.44 3.50 0.09
C GLU A 180 12.64 4.76 -0.76
N PRO A 181 12.58 5.96 -0.16
CA PRO A 181 12.91 7.22 -0.84
C PRO A 181 14.28 7.22 -1.51
N LYS A 182 15.23 6.41 -1.02
CA LYS A 182 16.56 6.24 -1.60
C LYS A 182 16.54 5.81 -3.06
N MET A 183 15.57 4.99 -3.45
CA MET A 183 15.41 4.54 -4.85
C MET A 183 15.15 5.69 -5.83
N LEU A 184 14.67 6.84 -5.32
CA LEU A 184 14.37 8.04 -6.11
C LEU A 184 15.48 9.11 -6.06
N CYS A 185 16.49 8.87 -5.23
CA CYS A 185 17.59 9.78 -4.93
C CYS A 185 18.95 9.05 -5.04
N PRO A 186 19.29 8.47 -6.20
CA PRO A 186 20.55 7.74 -6.38
C PRO A 186 21.75 8.67 -6.13
N GLY A 187 22.74 8.18 -5.38
CA GLY A 187 23.95 8.94 -5.02
C GLY A 187 23.78 9.94 -3.87
N VAL A 188 22.59 10.08 -3.30
CA VAL A 188 22.34 10.89 -2.09
C VAL A 188 22.47 10.00 -0.86
N SER A 189 23.15 10.46 0.19
CA SER A 189 23.21 9.71 1.46
C SER A 189 21.83 9.69 2.15
N GLU A 190 21.54 8.69 2.98
CA GLU A 190 20.22 8.55 3.64
C GLU A 190 19.84 9.81 4.43
N GLU A 191 20.81 10.42 5.09
CA GLU A 191 20.64 11.58 5.97
C GLU A 191 20.35 12.87 5.19
N ALA A 192 20.74 12.92 3.91
CA ALA A 192 20.53 14.07 3.04
C ALA A 192 19.20 13.99 2.27
N ILE A 193 18.45 12.90 2.39
CA ILE A 193 17.15 12.75 1.72
C ILE A 193 16.11 13.65 2.40
N CYS A 194 15.61 14.63 1.66
CA CYS A 194 14.56 15.54 2.11
C CYS A 194 13.43 15.66 1.07
N ALA A 195 12.29 16.24 1.49
CA ALA A 195 11.10 16.34 0.64
C ALA A 195 11.35 17.17 -0.63
N ASP A 196 12.26 18.15 -0.57
CA ASP A 196 12.62 19.01 -1.70
C ASP A 196 13.23 18.20 -2.86
N LEU A 197 13.96 17.12 -2.56
CA LEU A 197 14.53 16.23 -3.58
C LEU A 197 13.46 15.39 -4.30
N LEU A 198 12.25 15.31 -3.75
CA LEU A 198 11.11 14.58 -4.29
C LEU A 198 10.07 15.49 -4.94
N GLN A 199 10.23 16.81 -4.86
CA GLN A 199 9.35 17.77 -5.51
C GLN A 199 9.39 17.58 -7.03
N GLY A 200 8.23 17.47 -7.68
CA GLY A 200 8.13 17.20 -9.12
C GLY A 200 8.39 15.73 -9.51
N LYS A 201 8.62 14.83 -8.55
CA LYS A 201 8.82 13.38 -8.77
C LYS A 201 7.60 12.56 -8.34
N GLU A 202 6.42 13.15 -8.31
CA GLU A 202 5.20 12.53 -7.76
C GLU A 202 4.91 11.18 -8.43
N ARG A 203 4.98 11.10 -9.76
CA ARG A 203 4.77 9.84 -10.48
C ARG A 203 5.82 8.78 -10.13
N ALA A 204 7.06 9.19 -9.89
CA ALA A 204 8.13 8.27 -9.51
C ALA A 204 7.92 7.74 -8.08
N VAL A 205 7.43 8.58 -7.15
CA VAL A 205 7.07 8.12 -5.80
C VAL A 205 5.91 7.12 -5.82
N VAL A 206 4.86 7.36 -6.64
CA VAL A 206 3.80 6.36 -6.83
C VAL A 206 4.38 5.08 -7.41
N SER A 207 5.23 5.20 -8.43
CA SER A 207 5.88 4.06 -9.06
C SER A 207 6.72 3.27 -8.05
N GLU A 208 7.43 3.92 -7.15
CA GLU A 208 8.20 3.29 -6.08
C GLU A 208 7.28 2.50 -5.14
N ILE A 209 6.21 3.10 -4.62
CA ILE A 209 5.27 2.42 -3.72
C ILE A 209 4.65 1.17 -4.36
N PHE A 210 4.33 1.24 -5.66
CA PHE A 210 3.77 0.11 -6.40
C PHE A 210 4.82 -0.91 -6.82
N SER A 211 6.05 -0.50 -7.11
CA SER A 211 7.09 -1.42 -7.58
C SER A 211 7.75 -2.13 -6.41
N SER A 212 7.87 -1.45 -5.26
CA SER A 212 8.49 -2.01 -4.06
C SER A 212 7.76 -3.27 -3.62
N VAL A 213 6.43 -3.31 -3.61
CA VAL A 213 5.70 -4.53 -3.20
C VAL A 213 6.02 -5.74 -4.09
N CYS A 214 6.26 -5.54 -5.39
CA CYS A 214 6.73 -6.64 -6.27
C CYS A 214 8.19 -7.00 -6.04
N ALA A 215 9.04 -6.03 -5.72
CA ALA A 215 10.44 -6.27 -5.34
C ALA A 215 10.50 -7.09 -4.04
N GLU A 216 9.74 -6.71 -3.00
CA GLU A 216 9.67 -7.44 -1.73
C GLU A 216 9.21 -8.88 -1.93
N ILE A 217 8.18 -9.12 -2.75
CA ILE A 217 7.77 -10.49 -3.12
C ILE A 217 8.93 -11.24 -3.79
N SER A 218 9.64 -10.60 -4.72
CA SER A 218 10.77 -11.22 -5.41
C SER A 218 11.92 -11.52 -4.47
N ASP A 219 12.20 -10.64 -3.51
CA ASP A 219 13.36 -10.75 -2.62
C ASP A 219 13.12 -11.79 -1.51
N GLU A 220 11.89 -11.87 -0.99
CA GLU A 220 11.51 -12.79 0.10
C GLU A 220 11.00 -14.14 -0.43
N VAL A 221 10.13 -14.15 -1.45
CA VAL A 221 9.51 -15.37 -2.02
C VAL A 221 10.34 -15.97 -3.15
N ASN A 222 11.33 -15.23 -3.67
CA ASN A 222 12.25 -15.64 -4.73
C ASN A 222 11.58 -15.93 -6.10
N VAL A 223 10.35 -15.45 -6.32
CA VAL A 223 9.70 -15.57 -7.62
C VAL A 223 10.12 -14.42 -8.54
N PRO A 224 10.30 -14.64 -9.85
CA PRO A 224 10.71 -13.57 -10.75
C PRO A 224 9.60 -12.51 -10.85
N VAL A 225 9.95 -11.22 -10.78
CA VAL A 225 9.01 -10.10 -10.98
C VAL A 225 8.19 -10.23 -12.28
N SER A 226 8.75 -10.82 -13.33
CA SER A 226 8.03 -11.07 -14.60
C SER A 226 6.86 -12.05 -14.47
N SER A 227 6.80 -12.83 -13.39
CA SER A 227 5.67 -13.70 -13.07
C SER A 227 4.56 -12.99 -12.28
N LEU A 228 4.80 -11.77 -11.82
CA LEU A 228 3.86 -10.98 -11.02
C LEU A 228 3.07 -10.02 -11.91
N SER A 229 1.76 -9.95 -11.67
CA SER A 229 0.91 -8.93 -12.28
C SER A 229 1.23 -7.54 -11.70
N LYS A 230 0.79 -6.49 -12.39
CA LYS A 230 0.75 -5.15 -11.78
C LYS A 230 -0.06 -5.20 -10.47
N PRO A 231 0.42 -4.60 -9.38
CA PRO A 231 -0.31 -4.59 -8.12
C PRO A 231 -1.62 -3.82 -8.23
N VAL A 232 -2.65 -4.35 -7.57
CA VAL A 232 -3.94 -3.69 -7.40
C VAL A 232 -4.02 -3.17 -5.97
N PHE A 233 -4.04 -1.85 -5.80
CA PHE A 233 -4.18 -1.24 -4.49
C PHE A 233 -5.57 -1.53 -3.91
N MET A 234 -5.62 -2.14 -2.73
CA MET A 234 -6.87 -2.49 -2.05
C MET A 234 -7.25 -1.46 -0.99
N GLY A 235 -6.27 -0.93 -0.26
CA GLY A 235 -6.52 0.03 0.82
C GLY A 235 -5.30 0.24 1.70
N ILE A 236 -5.51 0.95 2.81
CA ILE A 236 -4.49 1.16 3.86
C ILE A 236 -5.01 0.55 5.16
N ALA A 237 -4.18 -0.25 5.81
CA ALA A 237 -4.44 -0.79 7.15
C ALA A 237 -3.54 -0.09 8.18
N LEU A 238 -4.04 0.08 9.41
CA LEU A 238 -3.30 0.71 10.51
C LEU A 238 -2.96 -0.32 11.59
N ASN A 239 -1.68 -0.47 11.92
CA ASN A 239 -1.23 -1.35 12.98
C ASN A 239 -1.31 -0.65 14.34
N HIS A 240 -2.39 -0.88 15.08
CA HIS A 240 -2.58 -0.29 16.42
C HIS A 240 -1.62 -0.84 17.49
N THR A 241 -0.98 -2.00 17.30
CA THR A 241 0.08 -2.45 18.21
C THR A 241 1.40 -1.71 17.98
N SER A 242 1.51 -0.97 16.87
CA SER A 242 2.65 -0.09 16.52
C SER A 242 2.19 1.38 16.41
N ALA A 243 1.34 1.80 17.35
CA ALA A 243 0.82 3.16 17.45
C ALA A 243 0.19 3.70 16.14
N GLY A 244 -0.54 2.83 15.43
CA GLY A 244 -1.25 3.16 14.21
C GLY A 244 -0.40 3.18 12.93
N ARG A 245 0.83 2.64 12.94
CA ARG A 245 1.71 2.59 11.76
C ARG A 245 0.94 2.09 10.52
N PRO A 246 0.94 2.83 9.40
CA PRO A 246 0.16 2.47 8.22
C PRO A 246 0.90 1.50 7.31
N SER A 247 0.13 0.69 6.58
CA SER A 247 0.59 -0.17 5.49
C SER A 247 -0.38 -0.08 4.32
N ALA A 248 0.14 0.13 3.11
CA ALA A 248 -0.62 0.06 1.88
C ALA A 248 -0.69 -1.39 1.41
N GLU A 249 -1.91 -1.91 1.31
CA GLU A 249 -2.14 -3.33 1.00
C GLU A 249 -2.58 -3.51 -0.45
N PHE A 250 -1.93 -4.45 -1.11
CA PHE A 250 -2.10 -4.74 -2.53
C PHE A 250 -2.58 -6.18 -2.77
N TYR A 251 -3.14 -6.40 -3.93
CA TYR A 251 -3.33 -7.74 -4.50
C TYR A 251 -2.43 -7.91 -5.71
N VAL A 252 -1.74 -9.05 -5.77
CA VAL A 252 -0.80 -9.39 -6.85
C VAL A 252 -1.08 -10.81 -7.30
N ARG A 253 -1.28 -11.02 -8.61
CA ARG A 253 -1.41 -12.36 -9.18
C ARG A 253 -0.06 -12.85 -9.68
N CYS A 254 0.29 -14.07 -9.33
CA CYS A 254 1.45 -14.78 -9.85
C CYS A 254 1.02 -15.76 -10.94
N THR A 255 1.79 -15.85 -12.02
CA THR A 255 1.56 -16.84 -13.10
C THR A 255 2.07 -18.24 -12.74
N LEU A 256 2.79 -18.39 -11.62
CA LEU A 256 3.30 -19.66 -11.13
C LEU A 256 2.28 -20.36 -10.24
N THR A 257 2.24 -21.69 -10.31
CA THR A 257 1.46 -22.56 -9.43
C THR A 257 2.02 -22.56 -8.00
N THR A 258 1.23 -23.08 -7.07
CA THR A 258 1.65 -23.23 -5.67
C THR A 258 2.93 -24.05 -5.50
N GLU A 259 3.10 -25.13 -6.27
CA GLU A 259 4.32 -25.95 -6.18
C GLU A 259 5.53 -25.19 -6.72
N GLU A 260 5.40 -24.51 -7.86
CA GLU A 260 6.50 -23.71 -8.42
C GLU A 260 6.91 -22.58 -7.47
N VAL A 261 5.95 -21.85 -6.88
CA VAL A 261 6.25 -20.81 -5.88
C VAL A 261 6.97 -21.39 -4.67
N ARG A 262 6.53 -22.56 -4.18
CA ARG A 262 7.18 -23.26 -3.08
C ARG A 262 8.62 -23.65 -3.43
N ASP A 263 8.86 -24.10 -4.65
CA ASP A 263 10.19 -24.46 -5.11
C ASP A 263 11.08 -23.21 -5.22
N PHE A 264 10.60 -22.11 -5.79
CA PHE A 264 11.35 -20.84 -5.79
C PHE A 264 11.76 -20.42 -4.37
N TYR A 265 10.80 -20.41 -3.44
CA TYR A 265 11.07 -20.07 -2.04
C TYR A 265 12.15 -20.96 -1.42
N ARG A 266 12.11 -22.27 -1.66
CA ARG A 266 13.11 -23.24 -1.15
C ARG A 266 14.52 -23.01 -1.71
N HIS A 267 14.64 -22.53 -2.94
CA HIS A 267 15.94 -22.17 -3.51
C HIS A 267 16.53 -20.90 -2.86
N GLY A 268 15.71 -20.15 -2.11
CA GLY A 268 16.08 -18.95 -1.36
C GLY A 268 16.19 -17.70 -2.24
N GLY A 269 15.71 -16.57 -1.73
CA GLY A 269 15.92 -15.24 -2.30
C GLY A 269 16.95 -14.41 -1.52
N PRO A 270 17.21 -13.16 -1.95
CA PRO A 270 18.02 -12.18 -1.23
C PRO A 270 17.69 -12.11 0.28
N GLU A 271 16.41 -12.16 0.62
CA GLU A 271 15.91 -12.00 1.99
C GLU A 271 15.35 -13.31 2.58
N ALA A 272 15.87 -14.47 2.14
CA ALA A 272 15.43 -15.80 2.59
C ALA A 272 15.55 -16.08 4.11
N HIS A 273 16.09 -15.13 4.88
CA HIS A 273 16.27 -15.23 6.32
C HIS A 273 15.20 -14.48 7.13
N GLU A 274 14.36 -13.65 6.47
CA GLU A 274 13.27 -12.90 7.10
C GLU A 274 12.08 -13.78 7.46
N SER A 275 11.84 -14.84 6.67
CA SER A 275 10.84 -15.87 6.92
C SER A 275 11.46 -17.26 7.11
N THR A 276 10.77 -18.12 7.86
CA THR A 276 11.20 -19.51 8.14
C THR A 276 10.34 -20.57 7.46
N GLU A 277 9.16 -20.18 6.98
CA GLU A 277 8.18 -21.10 6.38
C GLU A 277 7.28 -20.35 5.40
N ILE A 278 6.91 -21.00 4.30
CA ILE A 278 5.90 -20.54 3.35
C ILE A 278 4.65 -21.43 3.45
N LEU A 279 3.49 -20.79 3.59
CA LEU A 279 2.18 -21.44 3.70
C LEU A 279 1.26 -20.97 2.56
N PHE A 280 0.30 -21.81 2.23
CA PHE A 280 -0.64 -21.57 1.14
C PHE A 280 -2.05 -21.79 1.64
N LEU A 281 -2.91 -20.78 1.50
CA LEU A 281 -4.32 -20.85 1.86
C LEU A 281 -5.17 -20.70 0.61
N SER A 282 -6.08 -21.65 0.39
CA SER A 282 -7.05 -21.51 -0.69
C SER A 282 -7.89 -20.24 -0.53
N ARG A 283 -8.29 -19.68 -1.67
CA ARG A 283 -9.22 -18.55 -1.74
C ARG A 283 -10.41 -18.71 -0.80
N ALA A 284 -11.06 -19.87 -0.79
CA ALA A 284 -12.21 -20.13 0.08
C ALA A 284 -11.86 -20.00 1.57
N LYS A 285 -10.69 -20.51 2.00
CA LYS A 285 -10.21 -20.35 3.38
C LYS A 285 -9.89 -18.89 3.71
N MET A 286 -9.29 -18.16 2.78
CA MET A 286 -9.02 -16.73 2.94
C MET A 286 -10.30 -15.93 3.19
N PHE A 287 -11.40 -16.24 2.49
CA PHE A 287 -12.70 -15.60 2.71
C PHE A 287 -13.41 -16.01 4.01
N GLN A 288 -13.03 -17.14 4.59
CA GLN A 288 -13.57 -17.62 5.87
C GLN A 288 -12.73 -17.20 7.07
N LEU A 289 -11.52 -16.70 6.85
CA LEU A 289 -10.56 -16.37 7.90
C LEU A 289 -11.05 -15.17 8.72
N ASN A 290 -11.19 -15.37 10.04
CA ASN A 290 -11.67 -14.35 10.98
C ASN A 290 -11.16 -14.63 12.39
N GLU A 291 -11.52 -13.78 13.36
CA GLU A 291 -11.08 -13.87 14.77
C GLU A 291 -11.32 -15.22 15.46
N ARG A 292 -12.25 -16.04 14.97
CA ARG A 292 -12.55 -17.38 15.51
C ARG A 292 -11.65 -18.46 14.92
N SER A 293 -10.95 -18.18 13.83
CA SER A 293 -10.02 -19.11 13.19
C SER A 293 -8.74 -19.20 14.03
N PRO A 294 -8.25 -20.40 14.39
CA PRO A 294 -6.99 -20.54 15.13
C PRO A 294 -5.82 -19.79 14.47
N LEU A 295 -5.72 -19.88 13.14
CA LEU A 295 -4.70 -19.20 12.35
C LEU A 295 -4.71 -17.68 12.50
N TRP A 296 -5.88 -17.06 12.75
CA TRP A 296 -5.97 -15.61 12.94
C TRP A 296 -5.18 -15.13 14.15
N SER A 297 -5.15 -15.93 15.22
CA SER A 297 -4.36 -15.60 16.42
C SER A 297 -2.85 -15.61 16.15
N GLU A 298 -2.41 -16.35 15.14
CA GLU A 298 -1.00 -16.44 14.72
C GLU A 298 -0.60 -15.36 13.71
N MET A 299 -1.53 -14.55 13.19
CA MET A 299 -1.21 -13.52 12.20
C MET A 299 -0.81 -12.19 12.82
N CYS A 300 0.16 -11.52 12.21
CA CYS A 300 0.52 -10.16 12.55
C CYS A 300 -0.61 -9.17 12.15
N PRO A 301 -0.63 -7.95 12.73
CA PRO A 301 -1.67 -6.97 12.42
C PRO A 301 -1.73 -6.52 10.95
N SER A 302 -0.60 -6.38 10.25
CA SER A 302 -0.56 -5.99 8.83
C SER A 302 -1.25 -7.04 7.96
N ALA A 303 -0.91 -8.32 8.12
CA ALA A 303 -1.54 -9.41 7.39
C ALA A 303 -3.05 -9.53 7.68
N LYS A 304 -3.48 -9.30 8.92
CA LYS A 304 -4.92 -9.20 9.24
C LYS A 304 -5.60 -8.08 8.45
N GLY A 305 -4.98 -6.90 8.40
CA GLY A 305 -5.46 -5.78 7.59
C GLY A 305 -5.61 -6.12 6.12
N ALA A 306 -4.60 -6.77 5.54
CA ALA A 306 -4.61 -7.20 4.15
C ALA A 306 -5.70 -8.25 3.85
N VAL A 307 -5.89 -9.23 4.74
CA VAL A 307 -6.97 -10.23 4.64
C VAL A 307 -8.34 -9.55 4.63
N LEU A 308 -8.59 -8.62 5.55
CA LEU A 308 -9.86 -7.91 5.63
C LEU A 308 -10.12 -7.07 4.36
N LEU A 309 -9.07 -6.42 3.84
CA LEU A 309 -9.16 -5.67 2.59
C LEU A 309 -9.43 -6.59 1.39
N TYR A 310 -8.76 -7.74 1.31
CA TYR A 310 -8.98 -8.73 0.26
C TYR A 310 -10.42 -9.26 0.27
N GLN A 311 -10.94 -9.59 1.45
CA GLN A 311 -12.33 -10.01 1.65
C GLN A 311 -13.34 -8.94 1.23
N ARG A 312 -13.02 -7.66 1.47
CA ARG A 312 -13.92 -6.54 1.21
C ARG A 312 -13.91 -6.07 -0.25
N VAL A 313 -12.72 -6.02 -0.85
CA VAL A 313 -12.47 -5.48 -2.19
C VAL A 313 -12.70 -6.53 -3.27
N MET A 314 -12.43 -7.81 -2.98
CA MET A 314 -12.55 -8.92 -3.93
C MET A 314 -11.87 -8.62 -5.29
N PRO A 315 -10.56 -8.32 -5.30
CA PRO A 315 -9.85 -7.80 -6.48
C PRO A 315 -9.72 -8.82 -7.62
N ASP A 316 -10.06 -10.08 -7.37
CA ASP A 316 -10.00 -11.20 -8.29
C ASP A 316 -11.37 -11.62 -8.85
N CYS A 317 -12.44 -10.88 -8.51
CA CYS A 317 -13.81 -11.06 -9.04
C CYS A 317 -14.08 -10.25 -10.31
#